data_AF-A0AAE3XS60-F1
#
_entry.id   AF-A0AAE3XS60-F1
#
_cell.length_a   1.000
_cell.length_b   1.000
_cell.length_c   1.000
_cell.angle_alpha   90.00
_cell.angle_beta   90.00
_cell.angle_gamma   90.00
#
_symmetry.space_group_name_H-M   'P 1'
#
loop_
_entity.id
_entity.type
_entity.pdbx_description
1 polymer ?
#
loop_
_entity_poly.entity_id
_entity_poly.type
_entity_poly.pdbx_seq_one_letter_code
_entity_poly.pdbx_strand_id
1 'polypeptide(L)'
;MNYTLKSSSSKRFIVMLAAISAFGPLCIDLYLPALSDIADHYRSTIEWAEYSISIFFLGFGIGQLVGGPLSDNFGRKPTIIQGLGILSISTIGIIFSPEIEWLIFFRLIQAIGGGLVVVNASAIVRDYFDGSESASILSNVASITMLAPMVAPLIGSYILKFGDWKTIIFFMLVYAVVLMTVVQFTLKESLQATNQANSLNKILDNYKQVFKSKYGMGYLLAGSFATAGMFTFITKSSYIYMDYFGVSSDLFPYFFGANVLVMILLTKLSARIVKKHSPHTMVKSGLIINSLAGLALLLYTQMTSSPQLHVVLVLNICFIGSLGFIYGNVSACFLSYFPNFSGSANSLFGIIRFTLGSLAGVVVALFGTNIQAPFIVMFLCAAIASVSFALLTPKSGK
;
A
#
# COMPACT_ATOMS: atom_id res chain seq x y z
N MET A 1 3.72 -29.90 -12.61
CA MET A 1 4.46 -29.68 -13.87
C MET A 1 5.48 -28.59 -13.57
N ASN A 2 6.73 -28.96 -13.30
CA ASN A 2 7.75 -28.03 -12.80
C ASN A 2 8.15 -27.07 -13.92
N TYR A 3 7.88 -25.79 -13.72
CA TYR A 3 8.32 -24.72 -14.62
C TYR A 3 9.82 -24.48 -14.40
N THR A 4 10.68 -25.27 -15.04
CA THR A 4 12.09 -24.89 -15.20
C THR A 4 12.18 -23.77 -16.23
N LEU A 5 11.90 -22.54 -15.80
CA LEU A 5 12.01 -21.35 -16.64
C LEU A 5 13.48 -21.19 -17.09
N LYS A 6 13.74 -21.21 -18.40
CA LYS A 6 15.00 -20.66 -18.95
C LYS A 6 15.21 -19.23 -18.40
N SER A 7 16.47 -18.84 -18.17
CA SER A 7 16.84 -17.54 -17.57
C SER A 7 16.07 -16.31 -18.12
N SER A 8 15.84 -16.24 -19.44
CA SER A 8 15.07 -15.15 -20.06
C SER A 8 13.56 -15.20 -19.76
N SER A 9 13.00 -16.40 -19.59
CA SER A 9 11.60 -16.63 -19.24
C SER A 9 11.32 -16.29 -17.76
N SER A 10 12.29 -16.51 -16.88
CA SER A 10 12.23 -16.10 -15.46
C SER A 10 12.19 -14.57 -15.30
N LYS A 11 13.01 -13.83 -16.06
CA LYS A 11 13.00 -12.35 -16.04
C LYS A 11 11.67 -11.77 -16.51
N ARG A 12 11.11 -12.26 -17.63
CA ARG A 12 9.81 -11.81 -18.14
C ARG A 12 8.68 -12.05 -17.14
N PHE A 13 8.71 -13.20 -16.48
CA PHE A 13 7.74 -13.56 -15.46
C PHE A 13 7.84 -12.64 -14.22
N ILE A 14 9.04 -12.37 -13.73
CA ILE A 14 9.26 -11.43 -12.62
C ILE A 14 8.76 -10.03 -12.98
N VAL A 15 9.05 -9.54 -14.19
CA VAL A 15 8.58 -8.21 -14.64
C VAL A 15 7.06 -8.16 -14.71
N MET A 16 6.41 -9.21 -15.23
CA MET A 16 4.96 -9.30 -15.27
C MET A 16 4.36 -9.28 -13.85
N LEU A 17 4.89 -10.08 -12.93
CA LEU A 17 4.42 -10.11 -11.54
C LEU A 17 4.67 -8.79 -10.81
N ALA A 18 5.79 -8.13 -11.09
CA ALA A 18 6.07 -6.80 -10.57
C ALA A 18 5.08 -5.76 -11.13
N ALA A 19 4.73 -5.83 -12.42
CA ALA A 19 3.71 -4.97 -13.01
C ALA A 19 2.32 -5.19 -12.37
N ILE A 20 1.93 -6.45 -12.14
CA ILE A 20 0.73 -6.80 -11.38
C ILE A 20 0.78 -6.22 -9.97
N SER A 21 1.92 -6.36 -9.27
CA SER A 21 2.08 -5.91 -7.89
C SER A 21 2.14 -4.38 -7.74
N ALA A 22 2.73 -3.70 -8.72
CA ALA A 22 2.87 -2.24 -8.77
C ALA A 22 1.55 -1.52 -9.03
N PHE A 23 0.48 -2.24 -9.40
CA PHE A 23 -0.82 -1.65 -9.69
C PHE A 23 -1.36 -0.80 -8.53
N GLY A 24 -1.27 -1.31 -7.29
CA GLY A 24 -1.76 -0.59 -6.10
C GLY A 24 -1.11 0.79 -5.97
N PRO A 25 0.23 0.87 -5.80
CA PRO A 25 0.96 2.14 -5.78
C PRO A 25 0.72 3.02 -7.00
N LEU A 26 0.73 2.46 -8.22
CA LEU A 26 0.53 3.26 -9.44
C LEU A 26 -0.81 3.99 -9.43
N CYS A 27 -1.90 3.33 -9.06
CA CYS A 27 -3.23 3.96 -9.06
C CYS A 27 -3.47 5.01 -7.96
N ILE A 28 -2.63 5.00 -6.92
CA ILE A 28 -2.71 5.98 -5.84
C ILE A 28 -1.75 7.13 -6.14
N ASP A 29 -0.49 6.80 -6.45
CA ASP A 29 0.61 7.76 -6.43
C ASP A 29 0.73 8.56 -7.74
N LEU A 30 0.29 8.01 -8.90
CA LEU A 30 0.16 8.78 -10.15
C LEU A 30 -0.86 9.91 -10.04
N TYR A 31 -1.84 9.74 -9.15
CA TYR A 31 -3.01 10.59 -9.00
C TYR A 31 -2.78 11.77 -8.04
N LEU A 32 -1.82 11.64 -7.12
CA LEU A 32 -1.47 12.67 -6.13
C LEU A 32 -1.22 14.07 -6.71
N PRO A 33 -0.40 14.27 -7.76
CA PRO A 33 -0.13 15.61 -8.27
C PRO A 33 -1.35 16.28 -8.92
N ALA A 34 -2.43 15.53 -9.16
CA ALA A 34 -3.64 16.01 -9.83
C ALA A 34 -4.81 16.31 -8.86
N LEU A 35 -4.63 16.15 -7.54
CA LEU A 35 -5.72 16.31 -6.57
C LEU A 35 -6.35 17.70 -6.61
N SER A 36 -5.51 18.75 -6.67
CA SER A 36 -5.99 20.14 -6.77
C SER A 36 -6.74 20.37 -8.08
N ASP A 37 -6.21 19.89 -9.21
CA ASP A 37 -6.87 19.97 -10.53
C ASP A 37 -8.25 19.30 -10.55
N ILE A 38 -8.42 18.20 -9.81
CA ILE A 38 -9.69 17.47 -9.70
C ILE A 38 -10.69 18.26 -8.86
N ALA A 39 -10.26 18.79 -7.73
CA ALA A 39 -11.11 19.64 -6.89
C ALA A 39 -11.61 20.86 -7.70
N ASP A 40 -10.72 21.52 -8.43
CA ASP A 40 -11.05 22.67 -9.28
C ASP A 40 -12.00 22.29 -10.42
N HIS A 41 -11.78 21.15 -11.09
CA HIS A 41 -12.64 20.67 -12.18
C HIS A 41 -14.10 20.49 -11.73
N TYR A 42 -14.31 19.90 -10.56
CA TYR A 42 -15.64 19.65 -10.00
C TYR A 42 -16.19 20.84 -9.21
N ARG A 43 -15.44 21.94 -9.07
CA ARG A 43 -15.75 23.05 -8.16
C ARG A 43 -16.03 22.55 -6.74
N SER A 44 -15.28 21.54 -6.33
CA SER A 44 -15.34 20.91 -5.03
C SER A 44 -14.15 21.36 -4.18
N THR A 45 -13.99 20.75 -3.01
CA THR A 45 -12.88 21.04 -2.11
C THR A 45 -11.82 19.94 -2.20
N ILE A 46 -10.57 20.25 -1.83
CA ILE A 46 -9.47 19.27 -1.90
C ILE A 46 -9.73 18.06 -1.00
N GLU A 47 -10.47 18.25 0.10
CA GLU A 47 -10.87 17.18 1.01
C GLU A 47 -11.65 16.07 0.32
N TRP A 48 -12.49 16.40 -0.67
CA TRP A 48 -13.22 15.39 -1.45
C TRP A 48 -12.29 14.63 -2.39
N ALA A 49 -11.31 15.31 -2.99
CA ALA A 49 -10.29 14.65 -3.81
C ALA A 49 -9.42 13.72 -2.95
N GLU A 50 -9.05 14.13 -1.74
CA GLU A 50 -8.33 13.31 -0.74
C GLU A 50 -9.17 12.14 -0.22
N TYR A 51 -10.47 12.35 -0.02
CA TYR A 51 -11.40 11.29 0.35
C TYR A 51 -11.42 10.16 -0.69
N SER A 52 -11.22 10.48 -1.97
CA SER A 52 -11.07 9.47 -3.04
C SER A 52 -9.87 8.53 -2.84
N ILE A 53 -8.81 8.97 -2.16
CA ILE A 53 -7.66 8.11 -1.81
C ILE A 53 -8.03 7.20 -0.64
N SER A 54 -8.74 7.75 0.34
CA SER A 54 -9.19 7.01 1.52
C SER A 54 -10.16 5.89 1.16
N ILE A 55 -11.11 6.17 0.26
CA ILE A 55 -12.05 5.16 -0.25
C ILE A 55 -11.33 4.12 -1.12
N PHE A 56 -10.28 4.52 -1.85
CA PHE A 56 -9.47 3.60 -2.63
C PHE A 56 -8.77 2.59 -1.69
N PHE A 57 -8.20 3.03 -0.57
CA PHE A 57 -7.62 2.09 0.41
C PHE A 57 -8.67 1.10 0.96
N LEU A 58 -9.89 1.55 1.21
CA LEU A 58 -10.99 0.69 1.65
C LEU A 58 -11.32 -0.37 0.59
N GLY A 59 -11.56 0.07 -0.65
CA GLY A 59 -11.88 -0.83 -1.77
C GLY A 59 -10.75 -1.81 -2.04
N PHE A 60 -9.49 -1.37 -1.95
CA PHE A 60 -8.33 -2.24 -2.10
C PHE A 60 -8.27 -3.31 -1.02
N GLY A 61 -8.54 -2.95 0.24
CA GLY A 61 -8.67 -3.90 1.35
C GLY A 61 -9.79 -4.93 1.13
N ILE A 62 -10.96 -4.49 0.65
CA ILE A 62 -12.08 -5.36 0.28
C ILE A 62 -11.65 -6.33 -0.85
N GLY A 63 -11.02 -5.82 -1.90
CA GLY A 63 -10.52 -6.64 -3.01
C GLY A 63 -9.49 -7.69 -2.58
N GLN A 64 -8.59 -7.35 -1.65
CA GLN A 64 -7.63 -8.30 -1.07
C GLN A 64 -8.33 -9.37 -0.22
N LEU A 65 -9.37 -9.01 0.55
CA LEU A 65 -10.17 -9.94 1.36
C LEU A 65 -10.86 -10.98 0.48
N VAL A 66 -11.55 -10.54 -0.58
CA VAL A 66 -12.32 -11.46 -1.44
C VAL A 66 -11.44 -12.16 -2.47
N GLY A 67 -10.33 -11.55 -2.89
CA GLY A 67 -9.52 -12.04 -4.00
C GLY A 67 -8.79 -13.35 -3.74
N GLY A 68 -8.38 -13.62 -2.50
CA GLY A 68 -7.81 -14.91 -2.11
C GLY A 68 -8.81 -16.05 -2.30
N PRO A 69 -9.94 -16.06 -1.57
CA PRO A 69 -10.97 -17.10 -1.72
C PRO A 69 -11.52 -17.22 -3.13
N LEU A 70 -11.76 -16.11 -3.84
CA LEU A 70 -12.20 -16.15 -5.23
C LEU A 70 -11.17 -16.83 -6.12
N SER A 71 -9.89 -16.50 -5.95
CA SER A 71 -8.84 -17.10 -6.75
C SER A 71 -8.59 -18.58 -6.47
N ASP A 72 -8.74 -19.02 -5.22
CA ASP A 72 -8.62 -20.43 -4.88
C ASP A 72 -9.74 -21.28 -5.51
N ASN A 73 -10.93 -20.69 -5.72
CA ASN A 73 -12.08 -21.39 -6.31
C ASN A 73 -12.12 -21.30 -7.85
N PHE A 74 -11.84 -20.12 -8.42
CA PHE A 74 -11.96 -19.86 -9.86
C PHE A 74 -10.64 -19.97 -10.63
N GLY A 75 -9.49 -20.05 -9.94
CA GLY A 75 -8.15 -20.03 -10.54
C GLY A 75 -7.46 -18.66 -10.44
N ARG A 76 -6.13 -18.63 -10.58
CA ARG A 76 -5.33 -17.40 -10.47
C ARG A 76 -5.56 -16.47 -11.64
N LYS A 77 -5.55 -17.00 -12.87
CA LYS A 77 -5.63 -16.19 -14.08
C LYS A 77 -7.04 -15.57 -14.25
N PRO A 78 -8.15 -16.33 -14.14
CA PRO A 78 -9.49 -15.75 -14.23
C PRO A 78 -9.73 -14.62 -13.23
N THR A 79 -9.29 -14.76 -11.98
CA THR A 79 -9.46 -13.70 -10.97
C THR A 79 -8.67 -12.44 -11.30
N ILE A 80 -7.44 -12.56 -11.83
CA ILE A 80 -6.68 -11.40 -12.30
C ILE A 80 -7.39 -10.72 -13.47
N ILE A 81 -7.87 -11.49 -14.46
CA ILE A 81 -8.57 -10.92 -15.63
C ILE A 81 -9.87 -10.22 -15.21
N GLN A 82 -10.65 -10.82 -14.30
CA GLN A 82 -11.84 -10.19 -13.73
C GLN A 82 -11.51 -8.88 -12.99
N GLY A 83 -10.47 -8.90 -12.15
CA GLY A 83 -10.02 -7.71 -11.43
C GLY A 83 -9.59 -6.59 -12.38
N LEU A 84 -8.82 -6.91 -13.42
CA LEU A 84 -8.43 -5.96 -14.48
C LEU A 84 -9.64 -5.46 -15.28
N GLY A 85 -10.67 -6.29 -15.47
CA GLY A 85 -11.92 -5.91 -16.13
C GLY A 85 -12.72 -4.89 -15.32
N ILE A 86 -12.96 -5.19 -14.04
CA ILE A 86 -13.63 -4.30 -13.07
C ILE A 86 -12.94 -2.94 -13.05
N LEU A 87 -11.62 -2.97 -12.94
CA LEU A 87 -10.75 -1.81 -12.92
C LEU A 87 -10.87 -1.00 -14.21
N SER A 88 -10.79 -1.63 -15.38
CA SER A 88 -10.88 -0.94 -16.68
C SER A 88 -12.24 -0.25 -16.84
N ILE A 89 -13.34 -0.95 -16.54
CA ILE A 89 -14.70 -0.41 -16.61
C ILE A 89 -14.88 0.76 -15.63
N SER A 90 -14.41 0.59 -14.39
CA SER A 90 -14.49 1.65 -13.38
C SER A 90 -13.67 2.87 -13.79
N THR A 91 -12.50 2.67 -14.39
CA THR A 91 -11.64 3.76 -14.89
C THR A 91 -12.33 4.56 -15.98
N ILE A 92 -13.08 3.91 -16.87
CA ILE A 92 -13.94 4.60 -17.85
C ILE A 92 -15.02 5.40 -17.12
N GLY A 93 -15.66 4.82 -16.10
CA GLY A 93 -16.63 5.52 -15.25
C GLY A 93 -16.06 6.77 -14.57
N ILE A 94 -14.80 6.72 -14.10
CA ILE A 94 -14.09 7.88 -13.53
C ILE A 94 -13.92 8.98 -14.58
N ILE A 95 -13.48 8.66 -15.80
CA ILE A 95 -13.24 9.65 -16.87
C ILE A 95 -14.52 10.44 -17.20
N PHE A 96 -15.66 9.75 -17.22
CA PHE A 96 -16.97 10.32 -17.56
C PHE A 96 -17.81 10.70 -16.34
N SER A 97 -17.23 10.72 -15.13
CA SER A 97 -17.98 11.03 -13.91
C SER A 97 -18.41 12.52 -13.89
N PRO A 98 -19.71 12.82 -13.70
CA PRO A 98 -20.23 14.19 -13.77
C PRO A 98 -19.97 14.99 -12.49
N GLU A 99 -19.83 14.31 -11.35
CA GLU A 99 -19.62 14.91 -10.03
C GLU A 99 -18.54 14.09 -9.27
N ILE A 100 -17.94 14.71 -8.25
CA ILE A 100 -16.83 14.10 -7.50
C ILE A 100 -17.26 12.85 -6.74
N GLU A 101 -18.52 12.75 -6.34
CA GLU A 101 -19.12 11.61 -5.67
C GLU A 101 -19.12 10.38 -6.59
N TRP A 102 -19.41 10.56 -7.88
CA TRP A 102 -19.33 9.49 -8.88
C TRP A 102 -17.88 9.05 -9.10
N LEU A 103 -16.94 10.00 -9.14
CA LEU A 103 -15.52 9.70 -9.19
C LEU A 103 -15.12 8.82 -7.98
N ILE A 104 -15.51 9.21 -6.77
CA ILE A 104 -15.21 8.49 -5.52
C ILE A 104 -15.83 7.08 -5.54
N PHE A 105 -17.08 6.97 -5.98
CA PHE A 105 -17.76 5.69 -6.13
C PHE A 105 -17.01 4.75 -7.11
N PHE A 106 -16.63 5.25 -8.29
CA PHE A 106 -15.87 4.43 -9.23
C PHE A 106 -14.44 4.16 -8.74
N ARG A 107 -13.82 5.04 -7.95
CA ARG A 107 -12.53 4.79 -7.28
C ARG A 107 -12.62 3.63 -6.29
N LEU A 108 -13.72 3.50 -5.54
CA LEU A 108 -13.98 2.34 -4.68
C LEU A 108 -14.00 1.04 -5.51
N ILE A 109 -14.77 1.01 -6.60
CA ILE A 109 -14.90 -0.18 -7.46
C ILE A 109 -13.56 -0.50 -8.15
N GLN A 110 -12.86 0.52 -8.66
CA GLN A 110 -11.53 0.39 -9.26
C GLN A 110 -10.54 -0.25 -8.27
N ALA A 111 -10.58 0.16 -7.00
CA ALA A 111 -9.71 -0.37 -5.97
C ALA A 111 -10.03 -1.83 -5.61
N ILE A 112 -11.31 -2.23 -5.58
CA ILE A 112 -11.70 -3.63 -5.41
C ILE A 112 -11.08 -4.49 -6.53
N GLY A 113 -11.18 -4.04 -7.78
CA GLY A 113 -10.51 -4.68 -8.92
C GLY A 113 -8.99 -4.79 -8.73
N GLY A 114 -8.34 -3.70 -8.31
CA GLY A 114 -6.90 -3.69 -8.00
C GLY A 114 -6.50 -4.66 -6.88
N GLY A 115 -7.33 -4.78 -5.83
CA GLY A 115 -7.12 -5.72 -4.74
C GLY A 115 -7.15 -7.18 -5.21
N LEU A 116 -8.11 -7.53 -6.09
CA LEU A 116 -8.17 -8.85 -6.74
C LEU A 116 -6.92 -9.17 -7.56
N VAL A 117 -6.36 -8.17 -8.25
CA VAL A 117 -5.16 -8.32 -9.09
C VAL A 117 -3.91 -8.56 -8.23
N VAL A 118 -3.67 -7.69 -7.25
CA VAL A 118 -2.40 -7.68 -6.49
C VAL A 118 -2.26 -8.90 -5.57
N VAL A 119 -3.35 -9.38 -4.95
CA VAL A 119 -3.28 -10.51 -4.00
C VAL A 119 -2.74 -11.79 -4.67
N ASN A 120 -3.00 -11.95 -5.97
CA ASN A 120 -2.65 -13.13 -6.74
C ASN A 120 -1.19 -13.19 -7.17
N ALA A 121 -0.46 -12.07 -7.20
CA ALA A 121 0.94 -12.06 -7.62
C ALA A 121 1.80 -12.98 -6.74
N SER A 122 1.65 -12.88 -5.42
CA SER A 122 2.40 -13.73 -4.47
C SER A 122 1.93 -15.18 -4.45
N ALA A 123 0.64 -15.42 -4.71
CA ALA A 123 0.07 -16.76 -4.78
C ALA A 123 0.61 -17.54 -5.99
N ILE A 124 0.63 -16.91 -7.16
CA ILE A 124 1.19 -17.47 -8.39
C ILE A 124 2.65 -17.93 -8.20
N VAL A 125 3.49 -17.16 -7.50
CA VAL A 125 4.88 -17.56 -7.25
C VAL A 125 4.94 -18.82 -6.41
N ARG A 126 4.11 -18.92 -5.36
CA ARG A 126 4.05 -20.11 -4.50
C ARG A 126 3.48 -21.33 -5.21
N ASP A 127 2.61 -21.14 -6.20
CA ASP A 127 2.05 -22.23 -6.99
C ASP A 127 3.07 -22.81 -8.00
N TYR A 128 4.00 -21.98 -8.50
CA TYR A 128 4.99 -22.39 -9.51
C TYR A 128 6.35 -22.80 -8.96
N PHE A 129 6.76 -22.28 -7.80
CA PHE A 129 8.13 -22.39 -7.30
C PHE A 129 8.16 -22.78 -5.82
N ASP A 130 9.12 -23.64 -5.48
CA ASP A 130 9.31 -24.10 -4.11
C ASP A 130 10.54 -23.46 -3.45
N GLY A 131 10.49 -23.36 -2.12
CA GLY A 131 11.64 -23.03 -1.27
C GLY A 131 12.37 -21.74 -1.66
N SER A 132 13.67 -21.86 -1.92
CA SER A 132 14.57 -20.72 -2.16
C SER A 132 14.29 -19.98 -3.47
N GLU A 133 13.76 -20.66 -4.50
CA GLU A 133 13.42 -20.04 -5.77
C GLU A 133 12.22 -19.09 -5.60
N SER A 134 11.19 -19.55 -4.89
CA SER A 134 10.02 -18.75 -4.49
C SER A 134 10.44 -17.48 -3.74
N ALA A 135 11.33 -17.63 -2.76
CA ALA A 135 11.86 -16.50 -1.98
C ALA A 135 12.65 -15.50 -2.85
N SER A 136 13.45 -15.98 -3.81
CA SER A 136 14.21 -15.14 -4.74
C SER A 136 13.28 -14.32 -5.65
N ILE A 137 12.27 -14.97 -6.25
CA ILE A 137 11.31 -14.31 -7.14
C ILE A 137 10.49 -13.27 -6.37
N LEU A 138 9.95 -13.62 -5.21
CA LEU A 138 9.20 -12.68 -4.36
C LEU A 138 10.06 -11.48 -3.94
N SER A 139 11.33 -11.71 -3.61
CA SER A 139 12.29 -10.64 -3.28
C SER A 139 12.53 -9.69 -4.46
N ASN A 140 12.68 -10.23 -5.68
CA ASN A 140 12.84 -9.44 -6.90
C ASN A 140 11.57 -8.64 -7.23
N VAL A 141 10.39 -9.27 -7.16
CA VAL A 141 9.09 -8.61 -7.35
C VAL A 141 8.90 -7.49 -6.34
N ALA A 142 9.16 -7.75 -5.06
CA ALA A 142 9.09 -6.74 -4.00
C ALA A 142 10.06 -5.57 -4.27
N SER A 143 11.30 -5.87 -4.67
CA SER A 143 12.31 -4.84 -4.96
C SER A 143 11.89 -3.91 -6.10
N ILE A 144 11.29 -4.45 -7.17
CA ILE A 144 10.78 -3.64 -8.28
C ILE A 144 9.54 -2.84 -7.84
N THR A 145 8.62 -3.48 -7.12
CA THR A 145 7.39 -2.85 -6.63
C THR A 145 7.68 -1.70 -5.67
N MET A 146 8.73 -1.79 -4.87
CA MET A 146 9.15 -0.71 -3.96
C MET A 146 9.56 0.58 -4.68
N LEU A 147 9.96 0.50 -5.96
CA LEU A 147 10.27 1.69 -6.75
C LEU A 147 9.00 2.39 -7.26
N ALA A 148 7.87 1.69 -7.34
CA ALA A 148 6.64 2.21 -7.93
C ALA A 148 6.16 3.51 -7.24
N PRO A 149 6.09 3.62 -5.90
CA PRO A 149 5.68 4.87 -5.24
C PRO A 149 6.62 6.05 -5.49
N MET A 150 7.89 5.79 -5.79
CA MET A 150 8.87 6.84 -6.11
C MET A 150 8.70 7.34 -7.54
N VAL A 151 8.43 6.42 -8.48
CA VAL A 151 8.34 6.72 -9.92
C VAL A 151 6.95 7.20 -10.32
N ALA A 152 5.90 6.74 -9.64
CA ALA A 152 4.52 7.03 -9.99
C ALA A 152 4.19 8.54 -9.97
N PRO A 153 4.51 9.33 -8.92
CA PRO A 153 4.25 10.77 -8.95
C PRO A 153 5.03 11.51 -10.03
N LEU A 154 6.25 11.04 -10.37
CA LEU A 154 7.06 11.60 -11.46
C LEU A 154 6.36 11.42 -12.80
N ILE A 155 5.86 10.21 -13.08
CA ILE A 155 5.10 9.94 -14.30
C ILE A 155 3.80 10.76 -14.30
N GLY A 156 3.09 10.83 -13.17
CA GLY A 156 1.84 11.58 -13.06
C GLY A 156 2.03 13.07 -13.36
N SER A 157 3.03 13.69 -12.74
CA SER A 157 3.36 15.11 -12.94
C SER A 157 3.85 15.39 -14.36
N TYR A 158 4.56 14.44 -14.99
CA TYR A 158 4.96 14.56 -16.38
C TYR A 158 3.76 14.48 -17.34
N ILE A 159 2.81 13.56 -17.09
CA ILE A 159 1.59 13.43 -17.89
C ILE A 159 0.75 14.71 -17.83
N LEU A 160 0.66 15.35 -16.66
CA LEU A 160 -0.06 16.63 -16.49
C LEU A 160 0.49 17.78 -17.33
N LYS A 161 1.70 17.67 -17.90
CA LYS A 161 2.22 18.66 -18.86
C LYS A 161 1.51 18.63 -20.20
N PHE A 162 0.84 17.52 -20.53
CA PHE A 162 0.23 17.28 -21.84
C PHE A 162 -1.30 17.27 -21.78
N GLY A 163 -1.90 17.40 -20.60
CA GLY A 163 -3.34 17.35 -20.41
C GLY A 163 -3.72 17.50 -18.94
N ASP A 164 -4.97 17.20 -18.62
CA ASP A 164 -5.51 17.29 -17.26
C ASP A 164 -5.43 15.96 -16.51
N TRP A 165 -6.03 15.92 -15.31
CA TRP A 165 -6.15 14.72 -14.49
C TRP A 165 -6.79 13.53 -15.22
N LYS A 166 -7.66 13.74 -16.22
CA LYS A 166 -8.28 12.64 -16.99
C LYS A 166 -7.25 11.93 -17.85
N THR A 167 -6.19 12.62 -18.25
CA THR A 167 -5.05 12.02 -18.98
C THR A 167 -4.31 11.00 -18.11
N ILE A 168 -4.15 11.27 -16.82
CA ILE A 168 -3.60 10.30 -15.85
C ILE A 168 -4.53 9.07 -15.73
N ILE A 169 -5.83 9.31 -15.60
CA ILE A 169 -6.82 8.22 -15.49
C ILE A 169 -6.86 7.37 -16.77
N PHE A 170 -6.76 8.00 -17.94
CA PHE A 170 -6.65 7.31 -19.23
C PHE A 170 -5.36 6.49 -19.32
N PHE A 171 -4.23 7.00 -18.83
CA PHE A 171 -2.99 6.23 -18.75
C PHE A 171 -3.16 4.98 -17.88
N MET A 172 -3.86 5.07 -16.75
CA MET A 172 -4.17 3.90 -15.91
C MET A 172 -5.04 2.87 -16.64
N LEU A 173 -6.00 3.32 -17.46
CA LEU A 173 -6.82 2.45 -18.31
C LEU A 173 -5.95 1.69 -19.32
N VAL A 174 -5.07 2.40 -20.04
CA VAL A 174 -4.14 1.79 -21.00
C VAL A 174 -3.24 0.78 -20.30
N TYR A 175 -2.69 1.13 -19.13
CA TYR A 175 -1.88 0.22 -18.33
C TYR A 175 -2.63 -1.07 -17.97
N ALA A 176 -3.87 -0.94 -17.50
CA ALA A 176 -4.69 -2.10 -17.12
C ALA A 176 -5.04 -2.99 -18.31
N VAL A 177 -5.39 -2.41 -19.47
CA VAL A 177 -5.71 -3.16 -20.70
C VAL A 177 -4.47 -3.85 -21.27
N VAL A 178 -3.32 -3.19 -21.29
CA VAL A 178 -2.05 -3.81 -21.70
C VAL A 178 -1.70 -4.96 -20.78
N LEU A 179 -1.81 -4.76 -19.46
CA LEU A 179 -1.52 -5.81 -18.49
C LEU A 179 -2.50 -6.98 -18.62
N MET A 180 -3.78 -6.72 -18.85
CA MET A 180 -4.81 -7.74 -19.09
C MET A 180 -4.47 -8.57 -20.33
N THR A 181 -4.06 -7.90 -21.41
CA THR A 181 -3.61 -8.54 -22.65
C THR A 181 -2.39 -9.44 -22.38
N VAL A 182 -1.37 -8.91 -21.71
CA VAL A 182 -0.17 -9.67 -21.35
C VAL A 182 -0.52 -10.90 -20.51
N VAL A 183 -1.32 -10.75 -19.46
CA VAL A 183 -1.74 -11.86 -18.59
C VAL A 183 -2.55 -12.89 -19.39
N GLN A 184 -3.46 -12.44 -20.24
CA GLN A 184 -4.32 -13.32 -21.03
C GLN A 184 -3.51 -14.22 -21.97
N PHE A 185 -2.43 -13.73 -22.57
CA PHE A 185 -1.65 -14.50 -23.53
C PHE A 185 -0.41 -15.18 -22.94
N THR A 186 0.14 -14.69 -21.83
CA THR A 186 1.42 -15.21 -21.28
C THR A 186 1.28 -15.99 -19.99
N LEU A 187 0.31 -15.66 -19.13
CA LEU A 187 0.08 -16.38 -17.89
C LEU A 187 -0.75 -17.64 -18.21
N LYS A 188 -0.22 -18.80 -17.82
CA LYS A 188 -1.00 -20.04 -17.77
C LYS A 188 -1.68 -20.13 -16.41
N GLU A 189 -2.78 -20.86 -16.34
CA GLU A 189 -3.42 -21.14 -15.05
C GLU A 189 -2.44 -21.93 -14.17
N SER A 190 -2.22 -21.48 -12.93
CA SER A 190 -1.29 -22.10 -11.99
C SER A 190 -2.01 -23.03 -11.01
N LEU A 191 -3.31 -22.83 -10.80
CA LEU A 191 -4.10 -23.63 -9.87
C LEU A 191 -5.07 -24.54 -10.63
N GLN A 192 -5.05 -25.84 -10.35
CA GLN A 192 -6.19 -26.70 -10.68
C GLN A 192 -7.31 -26.38 -9.71
N ALA A 193 -8.41 -25.79 -10.20
CA ALA A 193 -9.58 -25.45 -9.40
C ALA A 193 -10.02 -26.68 -8.58
N THR A 194 -9.85 -26.60 -7.26
CA THR A 194 -10.29 -27.65 -6.34
C THR A 194 -11.53 -27.12 -5.63
N ASN A 195 -12.64 -27.88 -5.67
CA ASN A 195 -13.90 -27.56 -5.02
C ASN A 195 -13.77 -27.57 -3.48
N GLN A 196 -12.97 -26.67 -2.90
CA GLN A 196 -12.84 -26.51 -1.46
C GLN A 196 -13.77 -25.38 -0.96
N ALA A 197 -15.07 -25.55 -1.20
CA ALA A 197 -16.13 -24.71 -0.62
C ALA A 197 -16.15 -24.75 0.92
N ASN A 198 -15.50 -25.74 1.55
CA ASN A 198 -15.31 -25.84 3.00
C ASN A 198 -14.27 -24.83 3.58
N SER A 199 -13.74 -23.91 2.78
CA SER A 199 -12.64 -23.01 3.18
C SER A 199 -13.08 -21.79 4.00
N LEU A 200 -14.29 -21.25 3.82
CA LEU A 200 -14.68 -19.98 4.48
C LEU A 200 -14.79 -20.09 6.01
N ASN A 201 -15.45 -21.14 6.52
CA ASN A 201 -15.54 -21.36 7.98
C ASN A 201 -14.14 -21.55 8.59
N LYS A 202 -13.26 -22.28 7.89
CA LYS A 202 -11.86 -22.47 8.31
C LYS A 202 -11.07 -21.16 8.31
N ILE A 203 -11.27 -20.29 7.30
CA ILE A 203 -10.66 -18.96 7.25
C ILE A 203 -11.14 -18.10 8.43
N LEU A 204 -12.45 -18.09 8.70
CA LEU A 204 -13.01 -17.35 9.83
C LEU A 204 -12.47 -17.88 11.17
N ASP A 205 -12.32 -19.18 11.32
CA ASP A 205 -11.73 -19.78 12.51
C ASP A 205 -10.24 -19.46 12.65
N ASN A 206 -9.49 -19.43 11.54
CA ASN A 206 -8.11 -18.94 11.53
C ASN A 206 -8.02 -17.47 11.96
N TYR A 207 -8.96 -16.62 11.50
CA TYR A 207 -9.01 -15.21 11.93
C TYR A 207 -9.29 -15.09 13.42
N LYS A 208 -10.25 -15.86 13.96
CA LYS A 208 -10.50 -15.92 15.42
C LYS A 208 -9.25 -16.33 16.19
N GLN A 209 -8.46 -17.27 15.68
CA GLN A 209 -7.20 -17.66 16.31
C GLN A 209 -6.17 -16.52 16.33
N VAL A 210 -6.09 -15.70 15.27
CA VAL A 210 -5.25 -14.50 15.28
C VAL A 210 -5.68 -13.53 16.38
N PHE A 211 -6.97 -13.23 16.47
CA PHE A 211 -7.50 -12.31 17.49
C PHE A 211 -7.31 -12.80 18.93
N LYS A 212 -7.22 -14.12 19.14
CA LYS A 212 -6.92 -14.72 20.46
C LYS A 212 -5.42 -14.68 20.82
N SER A 213 -4.54 -14.52 19.83
CA SER A 213 -3.10 -14.50 20.07
C SER A 213 -2.64 -13.12 20.51
N LYS A 214 -2.31 -12.97 21.80
CA LYS A 214 -1.77 -11.71 22.35
C LYS A 214 -0.57 -11.19 21.55
N TYR A 215 0.43 -12.03 21.33
CA TYR A 215 1.65 -11.65 20.61
C TYR A 215 1.39 -11.37 19.13
N GLY A 216 0.57 -12.19 18.49
CA GLY A 216 0.15 -11.95 17.10
C GLY A 216 -0.57 -10.60 16.95
N MET A 217 -1.49 -10.29 17.86
CA MET A 217 -2.18 -8.99 17.90
C MET A 217 -1.21 -7.82 18.10
N GLY A 218 -0.17 -7.97 18.92
CA GLY A 218 0.84 -6.93 19.10
C GLY A 218 1.54 -6.54 17.80
N TYR A 219 2.01 -7.52 17.02
CA TYR A 219 2.63 -7.26 15.72
C TYR A 219 1.62 -6.79 14.67
N LEU A 220 0.41 -7.36 14.67
CA LEU A 220 -0.69 -6.96 13.79
C LEU A 220 -1.04 -5.48 13.93
N LEU A 221 -1.30 -5.03 15.17
CA LEU A 221 -1.66 -3.65 15.46
C LEU A 221 -0.47 -2.71 15.23
N ALA A 222 0.75 -3.09 15.66
CA ALA A 222 1.94 -2.28 15.43
C ALA A 222 2.19 -2.01 13.95
N GLY A 223 2.15 -3.05 13.11
CA GLY A 223 2.35 -2.90 11.68
C GLY A 223 1.22 -2.15 10.98
N SER A 224 -0.03 -2.40 11.40
CA SER A 224 -1.21 -1.80 10.78
C SER A 224 -1.32 -0.31 11.09
N PHE A 225 -1.14 0.11 12.34
CA PHE A 225 -1.17 1.53 12.71
C PHE A 225 0.03 2.31 12.18
N ALA A 226 1.24 1.73 12.17
CA ALA A 226 2.39 2.39 11.53
C ALA A 226 2.13 2.66 10.04
N THR A 227 1.50 1.70 9.34
CA THR A 227 1.09 1.91 7.94
C THR A 227 -0.06 2.92 7.82
N ALA A 228 -1.00 2.96 8.77
CA ALA A 228 -2.08 3.95 8.76
C ALA A 228 -1.55 5.39 8.83
N GLY A 229 -0.47 5.63 9.59
CA GLY A 229 0.26 6.90 9.57
C GLY A 229 0.87 7.21 8.19
N MET A 230 1.40 6.20 7.48
CA MET A 230 1.87 6.36 6.10
C MET A 230 0.74 6.79 5.17
N PHE A 231 -0.43 6.17 5.27
CA PHE A 231 -1.57 6.48 4.40
C PHE A 231 -2.18 7.85 4.70
N THR A 232 -2.10 8.29 5.95
CA THR A 232 -2.41 9.67 6.35
C THR A 232 -1.51 10.66 5.61
N PHE A 233 -0.20 10.41 5.62
CA PHE A 233 0.76 11.23 4.86
C PHE A 233 0.46 11.19 3.36
N ILE A 234 0.27 10.00 2.75
CA ILE A 234 -0.04 9.89 1.32
C ILE A 234 -1.27 10.72 0.97
N THR A 235 -2.36 10.57 1.74
CA THR A 235 -3.63 11.28 1.54
C THR A 235 -3.44 12.80 1.57
N LYS A 236 -2.65 13.32 2.52
CA LYS A 236 -2.44 14.77 2.70
C LYS A 236 -1.18 15.30 2.01
N SER A 237 -0.41 14.46 1.30
CA SER A 237 0.93 14.84 0.81
C SER A 237 0.88 15.98 -0.20
N SER A 238 -0.08 15.95 -1.13
CA SER A 238 -0.30 17.03 -2.09
C SER A 238 -0.72 18.32 -1.38
N TYR A 239 -1.66 18.26 -0.44
CA TYR A 239 -2.04 19.41 0.37
C TYR A 239 -0.85 20.00 1.16
N ILE A 240 -0.08 19.16 1.84
CA ILE A 240 1.08 19.59 2.63
C ILE A 240 2.09 20.32 1.74
N TYR A 241 2.49 19.73 0.62
CA TYR A 241 3.58 20.29 -0.19
C TYR A 241 3.09 21.35 -1.19
N MET A 242 2.02 21.06 -1.94
CA MET A 242 1.57 21.91 -3.03
C MET A 242 0.71 23.07 -2.52
N ASP A 243 -0.37 22.79 -1.79
CA ASP A 243 -1.32 23.85 -1.40
C ASP A 243 -0.82 24.67 -0.21
N TYR A 244 -0.25 24.04 0.82
CA TYR A 244 0.24 24.75 2.00
C TYR A 244 1.61 25.41 1.77
N PHE A 245 2.57 24.69 1.19
CA PHE A 245 3.94 25.18 0.97
C PHE A 245 4.19 25.79 -0.42
N GLY A 246 3.23 25.73 -1.34
CA GLY A 246 3.37 26.30 -2.69
C GLY A 246 4.35 25.55 -3.59
N VAL A 247 4.66 24.28 -3.28
CA VAL A 247 5.53 23.45 -4.14
C VAL A 247 4.80 23.17 -5.45
N SER A 248 5.43 23.44 -6.58
CA SER A 248 4.84 23.14 -7.88
C SER A 248 4.67 21.63 -8.10
N SER A 249 3.71 21.24 -8.96
CA SER A 249 3.53 19.84 -9.38
C SER A 249 4.79 19.24 -10.00
N ASP A 250 5.64 20.06 -10.63
CA ASP A 250 6.95 19.65 -11.16
C ASP A 250 7.93 19.22 -10.06
N LEU A 251 7.89 19.89 -8.91
CA LEU A 251 8.79 19.63 -7.79
C LEU A 251 8.23 18.58 -6.82
N PHE A 252 6.91 18.48 -6.69
CA PHE A 252 6.22 17.55 -5.78
C PHE A 252 6.79 16.12 -5.79
N PRO A 253 7.05 15.48 -6.94
CA PRO A 253 7.59 14.13 -6.99
C PRO A 253 8.96 13.96 -6.34
N TYR A 254 9.78 15.00 -6.30
CA TYR A 254 11.09 14.96 -5.65
C TYR A 254 10.93 14.99 -4.12
N PHE A 255 9.98 15.76 -3.60
CA PHE A 255 9.66 15.80 -2.16
C PHE A 255 9.03 14.48 -1.72
N PHE A 256 8.01 13.99 -2.44
CA PHE A 256 7.41 12.68 -2.15
C PHE A 256 8.43 11.54 -2.32
N GLY A 257 9.20 11.56 -3.41
CA GLY A 257 10.22 10.57 -3.73
C GLY A 257 11.34 10.49 -2.70
N ALA A 258 11.73 11.60 -2.06
CA ALA A 258 12.73 11.59 -0.99
C ALA A 258 12.28 10.75 0.22
N ASN A 259 11.00 10.82 0.59
CA ASN A 259 10.42 10.00 1.66
C ASN A 259 10.50 8.50 1.31
N VAL A 260 10.09 8.15 0.10
CA VAL A 260 10.10 6.76 -0.41
C VAL A 260 11.54 6.23 -0.55
N LEU A 261 12.48 7.06 -1.03
CA LEU A 261 13.87 6.69 -1.20
C LEU A 261 14.52 6.29 0.14
N VAL A 262 14.32 7.09 1.19
CA VAL A 262 14.84 6.76 2.53
C VAL A 262 14.18 5.50 3.08
N MET A 263 12.88 5.30 2.85
CA MET A 263 12.19 4.05 3.21
C MET A 263 12.84 2.83 2.53
N ILE A 264 13.12 2.90 1.23
CA ILE A 264 13.81 1.82 0.48
C ILE A 264 15.22 1.58 1.03
N LEU A 265 15.98 2.63 1.28
CA LEU A 265 17.34 2.53 1.83
C LEU A 265 17.32 1.87 3.22
N LEU A 266 16.38 2.26 4.08
CA LEU A 266 16.23 1.67 5.40
C LEU A 266 15.71 0.23 5.35
N THR A 267 14.87 -0.15 4.38
CA THR A 267 14.52 -1.57 4.17
C THR A 267 15.73 -2.40 3.76
N LYS A 268 16.54 -1.91 2.82
CA LYS A 268 17.78 -2.60 2.42
C LYS A 268 18.78 -2.70 3.57
N LEU A 269 18.89 -1.64 4.37
CA LEU A 269 19.70 -1.64 5.59
C LEU A 269 19.17 -2.64 6.61
N SER A 270 17.85 -2.69 6.82
CA SER A 270 17.18 -3.64 7.71
C SER A 270 17.52 -5.08 7.35
N ALA A 271 17.40 -5.43 6.07
CA ALA A 271 17.70 -6.77 5.56
C ALA A 271 19.16 -7.20 5.81
N ARG A 272 20.08 -6.23 5.91
CA ARG A 272 21.48 -6.49 6.29
C ARG A 272 21.63 -6.65 7.81
N ILE A 273 21.01 -5.79 8.60
CA ILE A 273 21.12 -5.80 10.07
C ILE A 273 20.45 -7.04 10.67
N VAL A 274 19.34 -7.51 10.10
CA VAL A 274 18.60 -8.68 10.59
C VAL A 274 19.40 -9.98 10.53
N LYS A 275 20.51 -10.02 9.76
CA LYS A 275 21.45 -11.15 9.79
C LYS A 275 22.20 -11.28 11.10
N LYS A 276 22.27 -10.20 11.90
CA LYS A 276 22.98 -10.13 13.19
C LYS A 276 22.07 -9.78 14.38
N HIS A 277 20.91 -9.18 14.12
CA HIS A 277 19.96 -8.75 15.16
C HIS A 277 18.56 -9.32 14.86
N SER A 278 17.74 -9.47 15.89
CA SER A 278 16.39 -10.00 15.71
C SER A 278 15.49 -9.04 14.91
N PRO A 279 14.54 -9.55 14.10
CA PRO A 279 13.52 -8.73 13.46
C PRO A 279 12.71 -7.89 14.48
N HIS A 280 12.46 -8.43 15.67
CA HIS A 280 11.81 -7.70 16.77
C HIS A 280 12.57 -6.42 17.15
N THR A 281 13.90 -6.48 17.25
CA THR A 281 14.73 -5.30 17.52
C THR A 281 14.60 -4.25 16.41
N MET A 282 14.53 -4.68 15.14
CA MET A 282 14.34 -3.75 14.02
C MET A 282 12.98 -3.06 14.06
N VAL A 283 11.91 -3.79 14.36
CA VAL A 283 10.57 -3.20 14.55
C VAL A 283 10.61 -2.16 15.67
N LYS A 284 11.22 -2.49 16.82
CA LYS A 284 11.37 -1.56 17.94
C LYS A 284 12.10 -0.28 17.55
N SER A 285 13.26 -0.39 16.89
CA SER A 285 14.03 0.77 16.43
C SER A 285 13.25 1.63 15.44
N GLY A 286 12.57 1.00 14.48
CA GLY A 286 11.72 1.69 13.53
C GLY A 286 10.58 2.45 14.21
N LEU A 287 9.88 1.81 15.15
CA LEU A 287 8.79 2.44 15.90
C LEU A 287 9.25 3.63 16.76
N ILE A 288 10.43 3.54 17.37
CA ILE A 288 11.02 4.67 18.12
C ILE A 288 11.25 5.87 17.19
N ILE A 289 11.89 5.66 16.03
CA ILE A 289 12.13 6.72 15.05
C ILE A 289 10.79 7.28 14.54
N ASN A 290 9.83 6.41 14.23
CA ASN A 290 8.50 6.77 13.75
C ASN A 290 7.75 7.66 14.75
N SER A 291 7.68 7.25 16.02
CA SER A 291 7.00 8.00 17.08
C SER A 291 7.71 9.32 17.40
N LEU A 292 9.04 9.35 17.44
CA LEU A 292 9.79 10.59 17.69
C LEU A 292 9.62 11.59 16.54
N ALA A 293 9.66 11.13 15.28
CA ALA A 293 9.42 11.98 14.13
C ALA A 293 7.98 12.52 14.10
N GLY A 294 6.99 11.67 14.40
CA GLY A 294 5.59 12.07 14.48
C GLY A 294 5.32 13.08 15.61
N LEU A 295 5.91 12.85 16.78
CA LEU A 295 5.83 13.79 17.91
C LEU A 295 6.50 15.12 17.57
N ALA A 296 7.69 15.08 16.95
CA ALA A 296 8.40 16.28 16.54
C ALA A 296 7.61 17.08 15.50
N LEU A 297 6.98 16.44 14.51
CA LEU A 297 6.09 17.10 13.55
C LEU A 297 4.92 17.79 14.26
N LEU A 298 4.25 17.07 15.16
CA LEU A 298 3.12 17.59 15.91
C LEU A 298 3.52 18.80 16.76
N LEU A 299 4.55 18.67 17.59
CA LEU A 299 5.00 19.76 18.47
C LEU A 299 5.50 20.95 17.66
N TYR A 300 6.29 20.72 16.60
CA TYR A 300 6.80 21.79 15.76
C TYR A 300 5.69 22.61 15.11
N THR A 301 4.65 21.94 14.58
CA THR A 301 3.52 22.61 13.93
C THR A 301 2.51 23.24 14.92
N GLN A 302 2.52 22.83 16.19
CA GLN A 302 1.76 23.50 17.25
C GLN A 302 2.49 24.72 17.82
N MET A 303 3.82 24.67 17.90
CA MET A 303 4.64 25.75 18.47
C MET A 303 4.95 26.86 17.47
N THR A 304 4.71 26.63 16.18
CA THR A 304 5.09 27.56 15.10
C THR A 304 3.87 27.91 14.25
N SER A 305 3.54 29.20 14.18
CA SER A 305 2.44 29.69 13.33
C SER A 305 2.74 29.60 11.83
N SER A 306 4.02 29.59 11.46
CA SER A 306 4.52 29.44 10.07
C SER A 306 5.61 28.36 10.02
N PRO A 307 5.26 27.06 10.04
CA PRO A 307 6.19 25.96 9.86
C PRO A 307 7.02 26.12 8.59
N GLN A 308 8.29 25.71 8.61
CA GLN A 308 9.18 25.79 7.46
C GLN A 308 9.20 24.47 6.69
N LEU A 309 9.13 24.56 5.35
CA LEU A 309 9.08 23.41 4.44
C LEU A 309 10.19 22.39 4.70
N HIS A 310 11.44 22.83 4.86
CA HIS A 310 12.57 21.92 5.02
C HIS A 310 12.51 21.13 6.33
N VAL A 311 12.03 21.72 7.42
CA VAL A 311 11.85 21.04 8.71
C VAL A 311 10.76 19.98 8.60
N VAL A 312 9.60 20.35 8.03
CA VAL A 312 8.49 19.43 7.80
C VAL A 312 8.91 18.29 6.86
N LEU A 313 9.67 18.58 5.80
CA LEU A 313 10.18 17.57 4.89
C LEU A 313 11.11 16.58 5.61
N VAL A 314 12.12 17.06 6.34
CA VAL A 314 13.09 16.19 7.03
C VAL A 314 12.39 15.29 8.05
N LEU A 315 11.44 15.83 8.81
CA LEU A 315 10.71 15.02 9.80
C LEU A 315 9.76 14.01 9.13
N ASN A 316 9.11 14.36 8.01
CA ASN A 316 8.34 13.39 7.23
C ASN A 316 9.24 12.29 6.66
N ILE A 317 10.44 12.63 6.17
CA ILE A 317 11.42 11.65 5.67
C ILE A 317 11.81 10.68 6.79
N CYS A 318 12.02 11.17 8.01
CA CYS A 318 12.27 10.32 9.18
C CYS A 318 11.07 9.43 9.51
N PHE A 319 9.86 9.99 9.50
CA PHE A 319 8.63 9.26 9.78
C PHE A 319 8.38 8.14 8.76
N ILE A 320 8.29 8.48 7.47
CA ILE A 320 8.02 7.54 6.39
C ILE A 320 9.21 6.60 6.19
N GLY A 321 10.43 7.12 6.26
CA GLY A 321 11.66 6.34 6.14
C GLY A 321 11.73 5.21 7.17
N SER A 322 11.37 5.47 8.43
CA SER A 322 11.42 4.48 9.51
C SER A 322 10.56 3.24 9.27
N LEU A 323 9.54 3.33 8.42
CA LEU A 323 8.73 2.18 7.98
C LEU A 323 9.58 1.12 7.27
N GLY A 324 10.73 1.52 6.72
CA GLY A 324 11.70 0.59 6.14
C GLY A 324 12.24 -0.42 7.14
N PHE A 325 12.34 -0.07 8.43
CA PHE A 325 12.65 -1.00 9.52
C PHE A 325 11.43 -1.75 10.07
N ILE A 326 10.23 -1.19 9.91
CA ILE A 326 9.01 -1.77 10.49
C ILE A 326 8.45 -2.86 9.58
N TYR A 327 8.15 -2.54 8.32
CA TYR A 327 7.21 -3.31 7.50
C TYR A 327 7.61 -4.78 7.28
N GLY A 328 8.82 -5.03 6.78
CA GLY A 328 9.27 -6.40 6.52
C GLY A 328 9.41 -7.22 7.81
N ASN A 329 9.92 -6.59 8.88
CA ASN A 329 10.19 -7.27 10.14
C ASN A 329 8.92 -7.56 10.94
N VAL A 330 7.96 -6.62 10.96
CA VAL A 330 6.69 -6.80 11.67
C VAL A 330 5.85 -7.89 11.02
N SER A 331 5.87 -7.97 9.68
CA SER A 331 5.21 -9.05 8.94
C SER A 331 5.86 -10.40 9.24
N ALA A 332 7.19 -10.49 9.23
CA ALA A 332 7.92 -11.72 9.58
C ALA A 332 7.62 -12.18 11.02
N CYS A 333 7.70 -11.28 11.99
CA CYS A 333 7.37 -11.57 13.39
C CYS A 333 5.90 -11.97 13.57
N PHE A 334 4.97 -11.32 12.86
CA PHE A 334 3.55 -11.67 12.91
C PHE A 334 3.32 -13.10 12.39
N LEU A 335 3.86 -13.42 11.22
CA LEU A 335 3.64 -14.72 10.58
C LEU A 335 4.30 -15.89 11.32
N SER A 336 5.37 -15.66 12.09
CA SER A 336 6.00 -16.72 12.88
C SER A 336 5.09 -17.30 13.98
N TYR A 337 4.04 -16.58 14.39
CA TYR A 337 3.06 -17.11 15.36
C TYR A 337 1.96 -17.96 14.71
N PHE A 338 1.87 -18.00 13.39
CA PHE A 338 0.80 -18.69 12.66
C PHE A 338 1.34 -19.59 11.53
N PRO A 339 2.31 -20.49 11.81
CA PRO A 339 2.93 -21.30 10.76
C PRO A 339 1.92 -22.22 10.04
N ASN A 340 0.90 -22.71 10.75
CA ASN A 340 -0.10 -23.65 10.23
C ASN A 340 -1.13 -23.00 9.29
N PHE A 341 -1.28 -21.67 9.32
CA PHE A 341 -2.26 -20.93 8.50
C PHE A 341 -1.75 -19.54 8.09
N SER A 342 -0.45 -19.46 7.77
CA SER A 342 0.25 -18.22 7.43
C SER A 342 -0.40 -17.45 6.27
N GLY A 343 -1.00 -18.16 5.30
CA GLY A 343 -1.79 -17.57 4.23
C GLY A 343 -2.98 -16.76 4.74
N SER A 344 -3.86 -17.37 5.55
CA SER A 344 -5.00 -16.67 6.16
C SER A 344 -4.54 -15.53 7.06
N ALA A 345 -3.49 -15.74 7.87
CA ALA A 345 -2.94 -14.71 8.74
C ALA A 345 -2.44 -13.50 7.93
N ASN A 346 -1.69 -13.73 6.85
CA ASN A 346 -1.19 -12.66 5.98
C ASN A 346 -2.31 -11.87 5.31
N SER A 347 -3.38 -12.54 4.88
CA SER A 347 -4.57 -11.86 4.34
C SER A 347 -5.22 -10.97 5.39
N LEU A 348 -5.44 -11.47 6.61
CA LEU A 348 -6.00 -10.67 7.71
C LEU A 348 -5.12 -9.45 8.04
N PHE A 349 -3.80 -9.63 8.04
CA PHE A 349 -2.84 -8.53 8.24
C PHE A 349 -3.00 -7.46 7.15
N GLY A 350 -3.12 -7.86 5.89
CA GLY A 350 -3.40 -6.94 4.78
C GLY A 350 -4.72 -6.19 4.95
N ILE A 351 -5.80 -6.89 5.28
CA ILE A 351 -7.14 -6.33 5.45
C ILE A 351 -7.14 -5.27 6.55
N ILE A 352 -6.68 -5.63 7.75
CA ILE A 352 -6.67 -4.70 8.89
C ILE A 352 -5.80 -3.48 8.58
N ARG A 353 -4.65 -3.69 7.94
CA ARG A 353 -3.75 -2.60 7.54
C ARG A 353 -4.41 -1.62 6.56
N PHE A 354 -5.05 -2.10 5.51
CA PHE A 354 -5.72 -1.23 4.54
C PHE A 354 -6.97 -0.56 5.12
N THR A 355 -7.75 -1.28 5.94
CA THR A 355 -8.92 -0.72 6.61
C THR A 355 -8.53 0.38 7.61
N LEU A 356 -7.52 0.14 8.47
CA LEU A 356 -7.05 1.16 9.41
C LEU A 356 -6.43 2.35 8.69
N GLY A 357 -5.70 2.11 7.59
CA GLY A 357 -5.17 3.19 6.79
C GLY A 357 -6.24 4.01 6.06
N SER A 358 -7.32 3.37 5.58
CA SER A 358 -8.51 4.06 5.06
C SER A 358 -9.17 4.90 6.14
N LEU A 359 -9.39 4.35 7.34
CA LEU A 359 -9.97 5.08 8.47
C LEU A 359 -9.11 6.30 8.84
N ALA A 360 -7.79 6.16 8.92
CA ALA A 360 -6.90 7.27 9.18
C ALA A 360 -6.94 8.35 8.07
N GLY A 361 -7.02 7.91 6.80
CA GLY A 361 -7.25 8.78 5.65
C GLY A 361 -8.56 9.57 5.73
N VAL A 362 -9.68 8.90 6.04
CA VAL A 362 -10.98 9.56 6.22
C VAL A 362 -10.92 10.55 7.38
N VAL A 363 -10.40 10.13 8.53
CA VAL A 363 -10.27 10.99 9.70
C VAL A 363 -9.47 12.25 9.37
N VAL A 364 -8.33 12.12 8.67
CA VAL A 364 -7.52 13.30 8.33
C VAL A 364 -8.18 14.19 7.28
N ALA A 365 -8.91 13.61 6.33
CA ALA A 365 -9.65 14.38 5.32
C ALA A 365 -10.75 15.26 5.96
N LEU A 366 -11.40 14.78 7.03
CA LEU A 366 -12.44 15.54 7.76
C LEU A 366 -11.91 16.82 8.42
N PHE A 367 -10.60 16.94 8.67
CA PHE A 367 -10.01 18.13 9.26
C PHE A 367 -9.66 19.23 8.25
N GLY A 368 -9.99 19.04 6.98
CA GLY A 368 -9.85 20.08 5.97
C GLY A 368 -8.42 20.53 5.70
N THR A 369 -8.27 21.81 5.42
CA THR A 369 -6.99 22.51 5.23
C THR A 369 -6.29 22.85 6.56
N ASN A 370 -6.49 22.07 7.62
CA ASN A 370 -5.71 22.24 8.85
C ASN A 370 -4.37 21.50 8.73
N ILE A 371 -3.27 22.26 8.63
CA ILE A 371 -1.91 21.71 8.51
C ILE A 371 -1.50 20.82 9.69
N GLN A 372 -2.06 21.04 10.88
CA GLN A 372 -1.72 20.25 12.08
C GLN A 372 -2.39 18.87 12.06
N ALA A 373 -3.53 18.73 11.39
CA ALA A 373 -4.34 17.51 11.39
C ALA A 373 -3.60 16.25 10.91
N PRO A 374 -2.88 16.25 9.75
CA PRO A 374 -2.10 15.08 9.35
C PRO A 374 -1.07 14.68 10.41
N PHE A 375 -0.42 15.64 11.05
CA PHE A 375 0.61 15.35 12.05
C PHE A 375 0.03 14.82 13.36
N ILE A 376 -1.16 15.26 13.76
CA ILE A 376 -1.91 14.68 14.88
C ILE A 376 -2.23 13.21 14.58
N VAL A 377 -2.85 12.92 13.43
CA VAL A 377 -3.26 11.56 13.06
C VAL A 377 -2.05 10.63 12.89
N MET A 378 -0.97 11.12 12.26
CA MET A 378 0.30 10.39 12.12
C MET A 378 0.91 10.06 13.48
N PHE A 379 0.96 11.03 14.41
CA PHE A 379 1.46 10.81 15.76
C PHE A 379 0.61 9.80 16.53
N LEU A 380 -0.72 9.92 16.49
CA LEU A 380 -1.64 8.99 17.15
C LEU A 380 -1.45 7.57 16.62
N CYS A 381 -1.35 7.40 15.30
CA CYS A 381 -1.05 6.11 14.68
C CYS A 381 0.29 5.54 15.17
N ALA A 382 1.35 6.35 15.17
CA ALA A 382 2.67 5.93 15.65
C ALA A 382 2.66 5.58 17.15
N ALA A 383 1.94 6.34 17.98
CA ALA A 383 1.80 6.10 19.41
C ALA A 383 1.05 4.80 19.68
N ILE A 384 -0.09 4.57 19.01
CA ILE A 384 -0.85 3.32 19.14
C ILE A 384 -0.01 2.13 18.67
N ALA A 385 0.74 2.27 17.57
CA ALA A 385 1.63 1.23 17.08
C ALA A 385 2.71 0.87 18.12
N SER A 386 3.39 1.87 18.66
CA SER A 386 4.43 1.71 19.68
C SER A 386 3.90 1.14 21.00
N VAL A 387 2.74 1.60 21.47
CA VAL A 387 2.09 1.10 22.68
C VAL A 387 1.63 -0.36 22.49
N SER A 388 1.00 -0.67 21.35
CA SER A 388 0.58 -2.05 21.03
C SER A 388 1.79 -2.97 20.97
N PHE A 389 2.88 -2.54 20.34
CA PHE A 389 4.12 -3.29 20.32
C PHE A 389 4.66 -3.52 21.74
N ALA A 390 4.79 -2.47 22.55
CA ALA A 390 5.37 -2.55 23.88
C ALA A 390 4.56 -3.40 24.87
N LEU A 391 3.23 -3.35 24.81
CA LEU A 391 2.33 -4.03 25.76
C LEU A 391 2.00 -5.46 25.34
N LEU A 392 1.94 -5.73 24.04
CA LEU A 392 1.41 -6.99 23.52
C LEU A 392 2.46 -7.90 22.90
N THR A 393 3.69 -7.43 22.60
CA THR A 393 4.77 -8.28 22.08
C THR A 393 5.71 -8.79 23.21
N PRO A 394 6.48 -9.88 22.99
CA PRO A 394 7.44 -10.35 23.98
C PRO A 394 8.52 -9.30 24.23
N LYS A 395 9.06 -9.23 25.45
CA LYS A 395 10.27 -8.43 25.71
C LYS A 395 11.45 -9.11 25.01
N SER A 396 12.22 -8.36 24.23
CA SER A 396 13.48 -8.81 23.60
C SER A 396 14.32 -9.65 24.59
N GLY A 397 14.44 -10.96 24.35
CA GLY A 397 15.21 -11.90 25.18
C GLY A 397 14.43 -13.05 25.84
N LYS A 398 13.17 -13.31 25.44
CA LYS A 398 12.43 -14.53 25.81
C LYS A 398 11.80 -15.19 24.59
#